data_AF-A0A7X9AQB3-F1
#
_entry.id   AF-A0A7X9AQB3-F1
#
_cell.length_a   1.000
_cell.length_b   1.000
_cell.length_c   1.000
_cell.angle_alpha   90.00
_cell.angle_beta   90.00
_cell.angle_gamma   90.00
#
_symmetry.space_group_name_H-M   'P 1'
#
loop_
_entity.id
_entity.type
_entity.pdbx_description
1 polymer ?
#
loop_
_entity_poly.entity_id
_entity_poly.type
_entity_poly.pdbx_seq_one_letter_code
_entity_poly.pdbx_strand_id
1 'polypeptide(L)'
;IAGKTGRHVYTEWDPIFAKQGAHHPALNPYNLKENTDCRRDLTKDQCAASLEILNRSIMVGTHPDRSEDDTSKLIENLRRAAKQVL
;
A
#
# COMPACT_ATOMS: atom_id res chain seq x y z
N ILE A 1 0.72 -10.06 0.85
CA ILE A 1 1.99 -9.37 0.48
C ILE A 1 1.78 -7.87 0.58
N ALA A 2 2.77 -7.09 1.00
CA ALA A 2 2.59 -5.66 1.27
C ALA A 2 2.19 -4.86 0.02
N GLY A 3 2.56 -5.33 -1.17
CA GLY A 3 2.16 -4.73 -2.45
C GLY A 3 0.69 -4.93 -2.85
N LYS A 4 -0.09 -5.74 -2.13
CA LYS A 4 -1.49 -6.06 -2.45
C LYS A 4 -2.33 -5.97 -1.18
N THR A 5 -2.80 -4.77 -0.83
CA THR A 5 -3.49 -4.51 0.44
C THR A 5 -4.87 -3.85 0.27
N GLY A 6 -5.26 -3.57 -0.96
CA GLY A 6 -6.51 -2.92 -1.35
C GLY A 6 -6.51 -1.39 -1.25
N ARG A 7 -5.79 -0.77 -0.29
CA ARG A 7 -5.84 0.69 -0.06
C ARG A 7 -4.56 1.35 0.45
N HIS A 8 -3.56 0.58 0.90
CA HIS A 8 -2.33 1.17 1.45
C HIS A 8 -1.24 1.34 0.39
N VAL A 9 -1.44 0.82 -0.83
CA VAL A 9 -0.55 1.04 -1.97
C VAL A 9 -1.22 1.99 -2.94
N TYR A 10 -0.48 3.03 -3.36
CA TYR A 10 -1.04 4.12 -4.17
C TYR A 10 -1.68 3.64 -5.49
N THR A 11 -1.23 2.51 -6.04
CA THR A 11 -1.76 1.90 -7.27
C THR A 11 -3.23 1.47 -7.15
N GLU A 12 -3.74 1.40 -5.92
CA GLU A 12 -5.10 1.01 -5.56
C GLU A 12 -5.99 2.23 -5.21
N TRP A 13 -5.49 3.46 -5.40
CA TRP A 13 -6.25 4.71 -5.12
C TRP A 13 -7.12 5.14 -6.30
N ASP A 14 -8.18 4.38 -6.58
CA ASP A 14 -9.09 4.64 -7.70
C ASP A 14 -9.62 6.08 -7.79
N PRO A 15 -10.03 6.75 -6.67
CA PRO A 15 -10.51 8.14 -6.75
C PRO A 15 -9.46 9.12 -7.27
N ILE A 16 -8.18 8.88 -6.96
CA ILE A 16 -7.07 9.74 -7.41
C ILE A 16 -6.84 9.56 -8.92
N PHE A 17 -6.82 8.31 -9.39
CA PHE A 17 -6.69 8.03 -10.83
C PHE A 17 -7.92 8.46 -11.65
N ALA A 18 -9.12 8.39 -11.06
CA ALA A 18 -10.36 8.86 -11.65
C ALA A 18 -10.57 10.38 -11.54
N LYS A 19 -9.63 11.11 -10.91
CA LYS A 19 -9.72 12.56 -10.66
C LYS A 19 -10.98 12.96 -9.88
N GLN A 20 -11.40 12.12 -8.92
CA GLN A 20 -12.56 12.29 -8.04
C GLN A 20 -12.11 12.69 -6.63
N GLY A 21 -11.66 13.94 -6.47
CA GLY A 21 -11.13 14.43 -5.20
C GLY A 21 -12.16 14.97 -4.21
N ALA A 22 -13.44 15.12 -4.62
CA ALA A 22 -14.51 15.60 -3.75
C ALA A 22 -15.89 15.10 -4.22
N HIS A 23 -16.87 15.15 -3.31
CA HIS A 23 -18.27 14.77 -3.57
C HIS A 23 -19.02 15.77 -4.46
N HIS A 24 -18.55 17.02 -4.54
CA HIS A 24 -19.16 18.08 -5.35
C HIS A 24 -18.16 18.60 -6.39
N PRO A 25 -18.55 18.77 -7.67
CA PRO A 25 -17.62 19.19 -8.74
C PRO A 25 -16.90 20.52 -8.47
N ALA A 26 -17.58 21.48 -7.83
CA ALA A 26 -17.00 22.79 -7.48
C ALA A 26 -15.96 22.72 -6.35
N LEU A 27 -15.95 21.62 -5.58
CA LEU A 27 -14.96 21.38 -4.53
C LEU A 27 -13.87 20.40 -4.96
N ASN A 28 -13.95 19.88 -6.20
CA ASN A 28 -13.01 18.89 -6.69
C ASN A 28 -11.66 19.58 -6.98
N PRO A 29 -10.55 19.21 -6.28
CA PRO A 29 -9.24 19.84 -6.47
C PRO A 29 -8.73 19.82 -7.91
N TYR A 30 -9.16 18.84 -8.72
CA TYR A 30 -8.79 18.75 -10.14
C TYR A 30 -9.42 19.83 -11.03
N ASN A 31 -10.51 20.46 -10.56
CA ASN A 31 -11.27 21.50 -11.27
C ASN A 31 -10.94 22.92 -10.79
N LEU A 32 -10.23 23.07 -9.65
CA LEU A 32 -9.89 24.38 -9.09
C LEU A 32 -8.80 25.07 -9.92
N LYS A 33 -9.00 26.36 -10.21
CA LYS A 33 -8.05 27.15 -11.03
C LYS A 33 -6.72 27.32 -10.30
N GLU A 34 -6.79 27.43 -8.99
CA GLU A 34 -5.69 27.56 -8.04
C GLU A 34 -4.72 26.36 -8.10
N ASN A 35 -5.21 25.19 -8.54
CA ASN A 35 -4.43 23.94 -8.61
C ASN A 35 -3.93 23.61 -10.02
N THR A 36 -4.03 24.54 -10.98
CA THR A 36 -3.67 24.28 -12.38
C THR A 36 -2.20 23.93 -12.56
N ASP A 37 -1.32 24.54 -11.76
CA ASP A 37 0.13 24.30 -11.75
C ASP A 37 0.55 23.07 -10.95
N CYS A 38 -0.37 22.42 -10.22
CA CYS A 38 -0.06 21.21 -9.47
C CYS A 38 0.17 20.00 -10.41
N ARG A 39 1.06 19.09 -9.98
CA ARG A 39 1.18 17.76 -10.61
C ARG A 39 -0.07 16.94 -10.30
N ARG A 40 -0.90 16.72 -11.31
CA ARG A 40 -2.21 16.06 -11.19
C ARG A 40 -2.29 14.68 -11.83
N ASP A 41 -1.26 14.30 -12.59
CA ASP A 41 -1.21 13.01 -13.27
C ASP A 41 -0.28 12.07 -12.53
N LEU A 42 -0.80 10.89 -12.21
CA LEU A 42 -0.08 9.79 -11.57
C LEU A 42 -0.19 8.57 -12.46
N THR A 43 0.89 7.79 -12.54
CA THR A 43 0.89 6.50 -13.25
C THR A 43 1.15 5.36 -12.27
N LYS A 44 0.60 4.18 -12.55
CA LYS A 44 0.69 3.01 -11.66
C LYS A 44 2.09 2.39 -11.60
N ASP A 45 3.02 2.84 -12.43
CA ASP A 45 4.41 2.40 -12.52
C ASP A 45 5.42 3.44 -12.01
N GLN A 46 4.98 4.64 -11.65
CA GLN A 46 5.84 5.76 -11.24
C GLN A 46 6.82 5.43 -10.10
N CYS A 47 6.42 4.54 -9.17
CA CYS A 47 7.24 4.12 -8.03
C CYS A 47 7.73 2.67 -8.16
N ALA A 48 8.18 2.27 -9.37
CA ALA A 48 8.57 0.90 -9.68
C ALA A 48 9.49 0.24 -8.63
N ALA A 49 10.54 0.94 -8.19
CA ALA A 49 11.47 0.42 -7.19
C ALA A 49 10.79 0.16 -5.82
N SER A 50 9.92 1.07 -5.38
CA SER A 50 9.15 0.89 -4.14
C SER A 50 8.14 -0.26 -4.27
N LEU A 51 7.47 -0.38 -5.42
CA LEU A 51 6.53 -1.45 -5.70
C LEU A 51 7.21 -2.82 -5.73
N GLU A 52 8.42 -2.89 -6.27
CA GLU A 52 9.25 -4.11 -6.28
C GLU A 52 9.53 -4.60 -4.85
N ILE A 53 9.94 -3.70 -3.96
CA ILE A 53 10.16 -4.00 -2.53
C ILE A 53 8.86 -4.50 -1.87
N LEU A 54 7.76 -3.78 -2.08
CA LEU A 54 6.46 -4.14 -1.50
C LEU A 54 5.95 -5.50 -2.02
N ASN A 55 6.23 -5.83 -3.27
CA ASN A 55 5.91 -7.10 -3.91
C ASN A 55 6.81 -8.27 -3.49
N ARG A 56 7.73 -8.06 -2.54
CA ARG A 56 8.53 -9.11 -1.90
C ARG A 56 8.46 -9.07 -0.38
N SER A 57 7.68 -8.15 0.17
CA SER A 57 7.61 -7.91 1.61
C SER A 57 6.29 -8.39 2.20
N ILE A 58 6.32 -8.89 3.42
CA ILE A 58 5.13 -9.15 4.26
C ILE A 58 5.20 -8.27 5.50
N MET A 59 4.04 -7.91 6.05
CA MET A 59 3.96 -7.27 7.36
C MET A 59 3.57 -8.32 8.39
N VAL A 60 4.36 -8.44 9.46
CA VAL A 60 4.09 -9.35 10.56
C VAL A 60 3.75 -8.50 11.79
N GLY A 61 2.50 -8.58 12.24
CA GLY A 61 2.05 -7.83 13.41
C GLY A 61 2.83 -8.26 14.66
N THR A 62 3.33 -7.28 15.42
CA THR A 62 3.97 -7.50 16.72
C THR A 62 3.10 -6.96 17.86
N HIS A 63 3.33 -7.42 19.09
CA HIS A 63 2.64 -6.95 20.29
C HIS A 63 3.70 -6.72 21.38
N PRO A 64 3.63 -5.64 22.18
CA PRO A 64 4.61 -5.38 23.24
C PRO A 64 4.70 -6.52 24.26
N ASP A 65 3.56 -7.14 24.59
CA ASP A 65 3.48 -8.24 25.55
C ASP A 65 3.62 -9.64 24.92
N ARG A 66 4.20 -9.75 23.73
CA ARG A 66 4.37 -11.06 23.07
C ARG A 66 5.34 -11.93 23.87
N SER A 67 4.88 -13.11 24.28
CA SER A 67 5.70 -14.09 25.00
C SER A 67 6.80 -14.70 24.10
N GLU A 68 7.83 -15.28 24.71
CA GLU A 68 8.86 -16.04 24.00
C GLU A 68 8.29 -17.27 23.27
N ASP A 69 7.32 -17.95 23.89
CA ASP A 69 6.64 -19.11 23.30
C ASP A 69 5.84 -18.72 22.06
N ASP A 70 5.08 -17.62 22.12
CA ASP A 70 4.34 -17.11 20.96
C ASP A 70 5.27 -16.61 19.85
N THR A 71 6.41 -16.03 20.22
CA THR A 71 7.46 -15.63 19.28
C THR A 71 8.05 -16.84 18.57
N SER A 72 8.33 -17.92 19.29
CA SER A 72 8.85 -19.17 18.74
C SER A 72 7.86 -19.80 17.76
N LYS A 73 6.58 -19.89 18.14
CA LYS A 73 5.50 -20.37 17.25
C LYS A 73 5.39 -19.53 15.98
N LEU A 74 5.49 -18.20 16.09
CA LEU A 74 5.45 -17.31 14.93
C LEU A 74 6.64 -17.58 13.99
N ILE A 75 7.86 -17.68 14.51
CA ILE A 75 9.06 -17.98 13.72
C ILE A 75 8.91 -19.32 12.98
N GLU A 76 8.44 -20.37 13.66
CA GLU A 76 8.22 -21.67 13.04
C GLU A 76 7.19 -21.62 11.92
N ASN A 77 6.07 -20.94 12.14
CA ASN A 77 5.02 -20.77 11.14
C ASN A 77 5.53 -20.02 9.90
N LEU A 78 6.31 -18.95 10.10
CA LEU A 78 6.93 -18.20 8.99
C LEU A 78 7.90 -19.09 8.19
N ARG A 79 8.76 -19.86 8.87
CA ARG A 79 9.69 -20.80 8.22
C ARG A 79 8.95 -21.89 7.44
N ARG A 80 7.88 -22.44 8.01
CA ARG A 80 7.06 -23.48 7.37
C ARG A 80 6.38 -22.94 6.12
N ALA A 81 5.76 -21.77 6.20
CA ALA A 81 5.12 -21.12 5.04
C ALA A 81 6.14 -20.79 3.94
N ALA A 82 7.32 -20.26 4.31
CA ALA A 82 8.37 -19.96 3.34
C ALA A 82 8.85 -21.20 2.57
N LYS A 83 8.99 -22.36 3.24
CA LYS A 83 9.35 -23.63 2.59
C LYS A 83 8.34 -24.16 1.57
N GLN A 84 7.10 -23.68 1.56
CA GLN A 84 6.09 -24.12 0.59
C GLN A 84 6.18 -23.37 -0.74
N VAL A 85 6.90 -22.25 -0.78
CA VAL A 85 6.99 -21.34 -1.93
C VAL A 85 8.42 -21.15 -2.46
N LEU A 86 9.42 -21.70 -1.76
CA LEU A 86 10.82 -21.79 -2.15
C LEU A 86 11.13 -23.19 -2.65
#